data_AF-A0A0F9FG35-F1
#
_entry.id   AF-A0A0F9FG35-F1
#
_cell.length_a   1.000
_cell.length_b   1.000
_cell.length_c   1.000
_cell.angle_alpha   90.00
_cell.angle_beta   90.00
_cell.angle_gamma   90.00
#
_symmetry.space_group_name_H-M   'P 1'
#
loop_
_entity.id
_entity.type
_entity.pdbx_description
1 polymer ?
#
loop_
_entity_poly.entity_id
_entity_poly.type
_entity_poly.pdbx_seq_one_letter_code
_entity_poly.pdbx_strand_id
1 'polypeptide(L)'
;QQQTSSIKDAKLLQFSIAMDSIDKISTRYESEFQSAEDTEQAQTIQQRAQAEMVKAVEKAGLTVAEYSEIAQQAQQDPQLRERIMTMSRAE
;
A
#
# COMPACT_ATOMS: atom_id res chain seq x y z
N GLN A 1 -2.47 -27.84 12.56
CA GLN A 1 -2.18 -26.40 12.63
C GLN A 1 -2.48 -25.78 11.26
N GLN A 2 -3.67 -25.21 11.05
CA GLN A 2 -4.09 -24.61 9.76
C GLN A 2 -4.58 -23.16 9.90
N GLN A 3 -4.61 -22.62 11.12
CA GLN A 3 -5.14 -21.27 11.38
C GLN A 3 -4.11 -20.16 11.14
N THR A 4 -2.81 -20.45 11.23
CA THR A 4 -1.74 -19.46 11.03
C THR A 4 -1.54 -19.07 9.58
N SER A 5 -1.70 -20.00 8.63
CA SER A 5 -1.63 -19.71 7.19
C SER A 5 -2.79 -18.83 6.74
N SER A 6 -4.01 -19.10 7.21
CA SER A 6 -5.20 -18.30 6.83
C SER A 6 -5.11 -16.84 7.30
N ILE A 7 -4.61 -16.59 8.52
CA ILE A 7 -4.36 -15.21 9.00
C ILE A 7 -3.28 -14.52 8.16
N LYS A 8 -2.21 -15.24 7.80
CA LYS A 8 -1.17 -14.69 6.91
C LYS A 8 -1.76 -14.37 5.54
N ASP A 9 -2.52 -15.28 4.94
CA ASP A 9 -3.14 -15.09 3.64
C ASP A 9 -4.13 -13.90 3.64
N ALA A 10 -4.90 -13.72 4.72
CA ALA A 10 -5.75 -12.55 4.90
C ALA A 10 -4.93 -11.26 4.94
N LYS A 11 -3.83 -11.21 5.71
CA LYS A 11 -2.96 -10.03 5.75
C LYS A 11 -2.29 -9.73 4.41
N LEU A 12 -1.94 -10.75 3.64
CA LEU A 12 -1.39 -10.58 2.29
C LEU A 12 -2.43 -10.05 1.31
N LEU A 13 -3.69 -10.49 1.43
CA LEU A 13 -4.80 -9.92 0.66
C LEU A 13 -5.03 -8.46 1.02
N GLN A 14 -5.09 -8.12 2.31
CA GLN A 14 -5.21 -6.74 2.77
C GLN A 14 -4.05 -5.87 2.28
N PHE A 15 -2.83 -6.42 2.29
CA PHE A 15 -1.65 -5.72 1.77
C PHE A 15 -1.77 -5.46 0.27
N SER A 16 -2.25 -6.44 -0.50
CA SER A 16 -2.51 -6.28 -1.94
C SER A 16 -3.54 -5.18 -2.21
N ILE A 17 -4.63 -5.12 -1.45
CA ILE A 17 -5.66 -4.07 -1.55
C ILE A 17 -5.07 -2.70 -1.20
N ALA A 18 -4.26 -2.63 -0.15
CA ALA A 18 -3.57 -1.40 0.24
C ALA A 18 -2.59 -0.94 -0.85
N MET A 19 -1.83 -1.85 -1.46
CA MET A 19 -0.90 -1.53 -2.56
C MET A 19 -1.62 -0.91 -3.76
N ASP A 20 -2.71 -1.53 -4.23
CA ASP A 20 -3.52 -0.98 -5.34
C ASP A 20 -4.06 0.42 -5.00
N SER A 21 -4.55 0.60 -3.77
CA SER A 21 -5.04 1.90 -3.31
C SER A 21 -3.92 2.94 -3.26
N ILE A 22 -2.74 2.58 -2.75
CA ILE A 22 -1.56 3.45 -2.69
C ILE A 22 -1.05 3.79 -4.10
N ASP A 23 -1.08 2.87 -5.04
CA ASP A 23 -0.69 3.11 -6.44
C ASP A 23 -1.60 4.15 -7.11
N LYS A 24 -2.92 4.00 -6.93
CA LYS A 24 -3.93 4.97 -7.40
C LYS A 24 -3.74 6.35 -6.76
N ILE A 25 -3.44 6.38 -5.47
CA ILE A 25 -3.14 7.61 -4.73
C ILE A 25 -1.86 8.24 -5.30
N SER A 26 -0.79 7.47 -5.46
CA SER A 26 0.50 7.93 -5.97
C SER A 26 0.35 8.55 -7.36
N THR A 27 -0.34 7.87 -8.28
CA THR A 27 -0.61 8.36 -9.63
C THR A 27 -1.40 9.68 -9.62
N ARG A 28 -2.42 9.79 -8.77
CA ARG A 28 -3.20 11.03 -8.60
C ARG A 28 -2.32 12.18 -8.10
N TYR A 29 -1.56 11.95 -7.03
CA TYR A 29 -0.74 12.99 -6.43
C TYR A 29 0.47 13.35 -7.29
N GLU A 30 0.98 12.44 -8.12
CA GLU A 30 2.01 12.76 -9.13
C GLU A 30 1.48 13.79 -10.14
N SER A 31 0.24 13.63 -10.61
CA SER A 31 -0.40 14.60 -11.51
C SER A 31 -0.63 15.96 -10.84
N GLU A 32 -1.06 15.96 -9.58
CA GLU A 32 -1.22 17.19 -8.78
C GLU A 32 0.15 17.87 -8.56
N PHE A 33 1.19 17.10 -8.26
CA PHE A 33 2.54 17.61 -8.02
C PHE A 33 3.14 18.24 -9.28
N GLN A 34 2.91 17.64 -10.45
CA GLN A 34 3.30 18.24 -11.74
C GLN A 34 2.56 19.55 -12.04
N SER A 35 1.38 19.75 -11.46
CA SER A 35 0.57 20.96 -11.61
C SER A 35 0.88 22.02 -10.55
N ALA A 36 1.73 21.70 -9.56
CA ALA A 36 2.07 22.62 -8.48
C ALA A 36 2.91 23.79 -9.00
N GLU A 37 2.46 25.01 -8.71
CA GLU A 37 3.13 26.24 -9.19
C GLU A 37 4.33 26.63 -8.32
N ASP A 38 4.27 26.27 -7.03
CA ASP A 38 5.24 26.69 -6.01
C ASP A 38 5.53 25.59 -5.00
N THR A 39 6.65 25.75 -4.29
CA THR A 39 7.09 24.86 -3.21
C THR A 39 6.03 24.68 -2.11
N GLU A 40 5.23 25.71 -1.79
CA GLU A 40 4.17 25.60 -0.78
C GLU A 40 3.02 24.69 -1.23
N GLN A 41 2.62 24.80 -2.50
CA GLN A 41 1.62 23.90 -3.08
C GLN A 41 2.15 22.47 -3.10
N ALA A 42 3.40 22.28 -3.54
CA ALA A 42 4.07 20.98 -3.57
C ALA A 42 4.14 20.32 -2.17
N GLN A 43 4.46 21.09 -1.12
CA GLN A 43 4.45 20.60 0.26
C GLN A 43 3.05 20.19 0.72
N THR A 44 2.03 20.97 0.38
CA THR A 44 0.63 20.67 0.72
C THR A 44 0.18 19.37 0.04
N ILE A 45 0.51 19.19 -1.24
CA ILE A 45 0.22 17.98 -2.02
C ILE A 45 0.90 16.77 -1.37
N GLN A 46 2.18 16.88 -1.00
CA GLN A 46 2.92 15.81 -0.34
C GLN A 46 2.31 15.41 1.02
N GLN A 47 1.89 16.37 1.85
CA GLN A 47 1.25 16.08 3.13
C GLN A 47 -0.09 15.35 2.95
N ARG A 48 -0.90 15.80 1.99
CA ARG A 48 -2.17 15.16 1.65
C ARG A 48 -1.97 13.74 1.12
N ALA A 49 -0.96 13.53 0.27
CA ALA A 49 -0.59 12.22 -0.24
C ALA A 49 -0.26 11.25 0.90
N GLN A 50 0.62 11.65 1.83
CA GLN A 50 0.98 10.83 2.99
C GLN A 50 -0.24 10.49 3.85
N ALA A 51 -1.11 11.46 4.14
CA ALA A 51 -2.31 11.22 4.93
C ALA A 51 -3.28 10.23 4.24
N GLU A 52 -3.46 10.35 2.92
CA GLU A 52 -4.31 9.44 2.17
C GLU A 52 -3.70 8.03 2.05
N MET A 53 -2.39 7.92 1.89
CA MET A 53 -1.69 6.62 1.91
C MET A 53 -1.88 5.90 3.25
N VAL A 54 -1.73 6.61 4.37
CA VAL A 54 -1.97 6.04 5.71
C VAL A 54 -3.41 5.54 5.83
N LYS A 55 -4.39 6.36 5.44
CA LYS A 55 -5.80 5.95 5.45
C LYS A 55 -6.08 4.76 4.54
N ALA A 56 -5.41 4.65 3.39
CA ALA A 56 -5.58 3.52 2.48
C ALA A 56 -5.16 2.21 3.15
N VAL A 57 -4.02 2.22 3.86
CA VAL A 57 -3.55 1.09 4.66
C VAL A 57 -4.56 0.73 5.75
N GLU A 58 -5.03 1.73 6.50
CA GLU A 58 -6.01 1.53 7.57
C GLU A 58 -7.35 0.99 7.05
N LYS A 59 -7.82 1.49 5.90
CA LYS A 59 -9.06 1.01 5.24
C LYS A 59 -8.95 -0.43 4.74
N ALA A 60 -7.75 -0.85 4.34
CA ALA A 60 -7.49 -2.25 4.01
C ALA A 60 -7.49 -3.15 5.26
N GLY A 61 -7.55 -2.57 6.46
CA GLY A 61 -7.54 -3.29 7.73
C GLY A 61 -6.14 -3.66 8.22
N LEU A 62 -5.13 -2.92 7.76
CA LEU A 62 -3.74 -3.02 8.23
C LEU A 62 -3.35 -1.75 8.98
N THR A 63 -2.39 -1.86 9.87
CA THR A 63 -1.64 -0.71 10.37
C THR A 63 -0.48 -0.37 9.43
N VAL A 64 0.00 0.88 9.47
CA VAL A 64 1.20 1.31 8.71
C VAL A 64 2.41 0.43 9.04
N ALA A 65 2.55 0.03 10.31
CA ALA A 65 3.61 -0.87 10.75
C ALA A 65 3.48 -2.25 10.08
N GLU A 66 2.29 -2.85 10.05
CA GLU A 66 2.07 -4.14 9.41
C GLU A 66 2.30 -4.07 7.89
N TYR A 67 1.84 -3.00 7.24
CA TYR A 67 2.11 -2.78 5.82
C TYR A 67 3.62 -2.72 5.56
N SER A 68 4.35 -1.94 6.35
CA SER A 68 5.81 -1.84 6.22
C SER A 68 6.51 -3.18 6.47
N GLU A 69 6.06 -3.94 7.46
CA GLU A 69 6.64 -5.25 7.79
C GLU A 69 6.44 -6.25 6.64
N ILE A 70 5.23 -6.31 6.06
CA ILE A 70 4.93 -7.16 4.91
C ILE A 70 5.72 -6.71 3.68
N ALA A 71 5.83 -5.39 3.44
CA ALA A 71 6.63 -4.86 2.35
C ALA A 71 8.11 -5.24 2.47
N GLN A 72 8.69 -5.16 3.68
CA GLN A 72 10.06 -5.58 3.93
C GLN A 72 10.25 -7.09 3.73
N GLN A 73 9.31 -7.90 4.23
CA GLN A 73 9.35 -9.35 4.02
C GLN A 73 9.24 -9.69 2.53
N ALA A 74 8.35 -9.05 1.78
CA ALA A 74 8.17 -9.30 0.35
C ALA A 74 9.39 -8.87 -0.49
N GLN A 75 10.19 -7.91 -0.02
CA GLN A 75 11.47 -7.56 -0.66
C GLN A 75 12.54 -8.64 -0.46
N GLN A 76 12.52 -9.34 0.68
CA GLN A 76 13.50 -10.37 1.03
C GLN A 76 13.08 -11.78 0.59
N ASP A 77 11.77 -12.02 0.48
CA ASP A 77 11.17 -13.29 0.12
C ASP A 77 10.46 -13.20 -1.25
N PRO A 78 11.11 -13.69 -2.34
CA PRO A 78 10.52 -13.65 -3.67
C PRO A 78 9.27 -14.55 -3.79
N GLN A 79 9.15 -15.62 -3.00
CA GLN A 79 7.94 -16.46 -3.00
C GLN A 79 6.77 -15.70 -2.38
N LEU A 80 7.01 -14.98 -1.29
CA LEU A 80 6.00 -14.11 -0.68
C LEU A 80 5.51 -13.05 -1.67
N ARG A 81 6.44 -12.40 -2.38
CA ARG A 81 6.12 -11.42 -3.42
C ARG A 81 5.23 -12.00 -4.51
N GLU A 82 5.56 -13.19 -5.01
CA GLU A 82 4.76 -13.88 -6.03
C GLU A 82 3.35 -14.21 -5.52
N ARG A 83 3.21 -14.63 -4.26
CA ARG A 83 1.90 -14.87 -3.63
C ARG A 83 1.07 -13.60 -3.54
N ILE A 84 1.65 -12.47 -3.12
CA ILE A 84 0.98 -11.16 -3.08
C ILE A 84 0.51 -10.76 -4.48
N MET A 85 1.38 -10.86 -5.48
CA MET A 85 1.06 -10.53 -6.88
C MET A 85 -0.07 -11.41 -7.43
N THR A 86 -0.12 -12.69 -7.04
CA THR A 86 -1.18 -13.62 -7.45
C THR A 86 -2.52 -13.25 -6.81
N MET A 87 -2.52 -12.87 -5.53
CA MET A 87 -3.72 -12.42 -4.83
C MET A 87 -4.30 -11.14 -5.43
N SER A 88 -3.44 -10.21 -5.88
CA SER A 88 -3.86 -8.96 -6.55
C SER A 88 -4.63 -9.17 -7.85
N ARG A 89 -4.41 -10.30 -8.54
CA ARG A 89 -4.97 -10.56 -9.88
C ARG A 89 -6.27 -11.36 -9.84
N ALA A 90 -6.70 -11.82 -8.65
CA ALA A 90 -7.80 -12.75 -8.49
C ALA A 90 -9.19 -12.07 -8.35
N GLU A 91 -9.34 -10.79 -8.72
CA GLU A 91 -10.64 -10.11 -8.81
C GLU A 91 -11.47 -10.55 -10.02
#